data_AF-M2SKK2-F1
#
_entry.id   AF-M2SKK2-F1
#
_cell.length_a   1.000
_cell.length_b   1.000
_cell.length_c   1.000
_cell.angle_alpha   90.00
_cell.angle_beta   90.00
_cell.angle_gamma   90.00
#
_symmetry.space_group_name_H-M   'P 1'
#
loop_
_entity.id
_entity.type
_entity.pdbx_description
1 polymer ?
#
loop_
_entity_poly.entity_id
_entity_poly.type
_entity_poly.pdbx_seq_one_letter_code
_entity_poly.pdbx_strand_id
1 'polypeptide(L)'
;MSTPTIPKFSPGEAVNQENGLIHGVSAQELQILGEQCFDARERAYCNLTFVYKKWVRDRNSYIPTESPYSLFRVGASLLLNTSNPTAPSTTHIITGANVENAAYPVGTCAERVAMGTAVIAGHRIGAFKAVGVTTDIVDFCSPCGMCRQFLREFLKLETPIFMFNKEGKWIVRTMGELLPLSFGPDVLPPREELRKGQEGDKAKSA
;
A
#
# COMPACT_ATOMS: atom_id res chain seq x y z
N MET A 1 10.85 -28.62 8.84
CA MET A 1 10.78 -27.25 8.28
C MET A 1 10.58 -26.31 9.44
N SER A 2 11.55 -25.46 9.78
CA SER A 2 11.35 -24.48 10.87
C SER A 2 10.24 -23.54 10.43
N THR A 3 9.23 -23.35 11.27
CA THR A 3 8.29 -22.24 11.12
C THR A 3 9.12 -20.96 10.96
N PRO A 4 8.89 -20.14 9.91
CA PRO A 4 9.57 -18.87 9.79
C PRO A 4 9.29 -18.08 11.06
N THR A 5 10.33 -17.74 11.80
CA THR A 5 10.18 -16.90 12.99
C THR A 5 9.73 -15.55 12.48
N ILE A 6 8.48 -15.18 12.74
CA ILE A 6 7.95 -13.87 12.37
C ILE A 6 8.90 -12.81 12.96
N PRO A 7 9.42 -11.86 12.15
CA PRO A 7 10.29 -10.83 12.67
C PRO A 7 9.56 -10.07 13.78
N LYS A 8 10.21 -9.89 14.93
CA LYS A 8 9.73 -8.91 15.91
C LYS A 8 9.92 -7.53 15.29
N PHE A 9 8.83 -6.81 15.07
CA PHE A 9 8.91 -5.49 14.46
C PHE A 9 9.48 -4.47 15.44
N SER A 10 10.45 -3.68 15.00
CA SER A 10 11.15 -2.70 15.84
C SER A 10 11.42 -1.39 15.10
N PRO A 11 11.44 -0.24 15.80
CA PRO A 11 11.71 1.03 15.15
C PRO A 11 13.16 1.08 14.64
N GLY A 12 13.35 1.59 13.42
CA GLY A 12 14.64 1.83 12.79
C GLY A 12 15.25 3.20 13.14
N GLU A 13 14.46 4.09 13.72
CA GLU A 13 14.85 5.42 14.19
C GLU A 13 14.09 5.76 15.49
N ALA A 14 14.40 6.87 16.15
CA ALA A 14 13.65 7.29 17.33
C ALA A 14 12.22 7.70 16.94
N VAL A 15 11.21 7.21 17.68
CA VAL A 15 9.80 7.46 17.39
C VAL A 15 9.12 8.04 18.62
N ASN A 16 8.41 9.15 18.42
CA ASN A 16 7.61 9.76 19.47
C ASN A 16 6.38 8.90 19.75
N GLN A 17 6.14 8.60 21.02
CA GLN A 17 4.96 7.89 21.48
C GLN A 17 4.09 8.83 22.30
N GLU A 18 2.81 8.87 22.00
CA GLU A 18 1.83 9.62 22.78
C GLU A 18 0.87 8.60 23.42
N ASN A 19 0.81 8.57 24.75
CA ASN A 19 0.01 7.58 25.51
C ASN A 19 0.33 6.11 25.14
N GLY A 20 1.57 5.82 24.75
CA GLY A 20 1.99 4.47 24.31
C GLY A 20 1.54 4.09 22.90
N LEU A 21 1.01 5.04 22.11
CA LEU A 21 0.63 4.86 20.72
C LEU A 21 1.62 5.59 19.79
N ILE A 22 1.85 5.01 18.61
CA ILE A 22 2.65 5.59 17.53
C ILE A 22 1.69 6.09 16.47
N HIS A 23 1.49 7.41 16.38
CA HIS A 23 0.49 8.01 15.48
C HIS A 23 -0.93 7.38 15.64
N GLY A 24 -1.33 7.08 16.89
CA GLY A 24 -2.61 6.44 17.20
C GLY A 24 -2.64 4.92 16.97
N VAL A 25 -1.54 4.30 16.55
CA VAL A 25 -1.41 2.85 16.35
C VAL A 25 -0.77 2.20 17.57
N SER A 26 -1.40 1.14 18.09
CA SER A 26 -0.86 0.35 19.20
C SER A 26 0.24 -0.62 18.74
N ALA A 27 1.08 -1.09 19.66
CA ALA A 27 2.12 -2.07 19.35
C ALA A 27 1.56 -3.38 18.76
N GLN A 28 0.37 -3.81 19.22
CA GLN A 28 -0.30 -5.01 18.70
C GLN A 28 -0.79 -4.81 17.26
N GLU A 29 -1.41 -3.65 16.98
CA GLU A 29 -1.86 -3.32 15.62
C GLU A 29 -0.68 -3.19 14.67
N LEU A 30 0.43 -2.62 15.12
CA LEU A 30 1.65 -2.50 14.34
C LEU A 30 2.26 -3.87 14.02
N GLN A 31 2.26 -4.79 14.99
CA GLN A 31 2.71 -6.16 14.78
C GLN A 31 1.86 -6.84 13.70
N ILE A 32 0.53 -6.75 13.79
CA ILE A 32 -0.40 -7.30 12.79
C ILE A 32 -0.18 -6.64 11.42
N LEU A 33 -0.03 -5.32 11.37
CA LEU A 33 0.21 -4.57 10.14
C LEU A 33 1.48 -5.07 9.43
N GLY A 34 2.58 -5.23 10.17
CA GLY A 34 3.85 -5.73 9.68
C GLY A 34 3.78 -7.17 9.19
N GLU A 35 3.17 -8.07 9.97
CA GLU A 35 2.96 -9.49 9.61
C GLU A 35 2.21 -9.61 8.29
N GLN A 36 1.08 -8.91 8.16
CA GLN A 36 0.26 -8.96 6.96
C GLN A 36 0.96 -8.33 5.75
N CYS A 37 1.83 -7.33 5.97
CA CYS A 37 2.70 -6.78 4.93
C CYS A 37 3.67 -7.84 4.38
N PHE A 38 4.36 -8.56 5.26
CA PHE A 38 5.31 -9.60 4.89
C PHE A 38 4.60 -10.75 4.17
N ASP A 39 3.47 -11.23 4.69
CA ASP A 39 2.67 -12.27 4.05
C ASP A 39 2.16 -11.84 2.67
N ALA A 40 1.81 -10.56 2.50
CA ALA A 40 1.42 -10.01 1.20
C ALA A 40 2.59 -9.97 0.22
N ARG A 41 3.80 -9.59 0.67
CA ARG A 41 5.01 -9.57 -0.16
C ARG A 41 5.32 -10.93 -0.77
N GLU A 42 5.12 -12.01 -0.02
CA GLU A 42 5.34 -13.38 -0.53
C GLU A 42 4.37 -13.77 -1.67
N ARG A 43 3.26 -13.05 -1.82
CA ARG A 43 2.27 -13.23 -2.90
C ARG A 43 2.50 -12.31 -4.11
N ALA A 44 3.58 -11.52 -4.12
CA ALA A 44 3.90 -10.63 -5.22
C ALA A 44 4.01 -11.38 -6.55
N TYR A 45 3.29 -10.89 -7.57
CA TYR A 45 3.42 -11.37 -8.94
C TYR A 45 4.59 -10.64 -9.62
N CYS A 46 5.77 -10.95 -9.12
CA CYS A 46 7.04 -10.74 -9.78
C CYS A 46 7.88 -12.02 -9.70
N ASN A 47 7.30 -13.15 -9.24
CA ASN A 47 7.96 -14.46 -9.13
C ASN A 47 7.34 -15.46 -10.13
N LEU A 48 8.19 -16.16 -10.89
CA LEU A 48 7.82 -16.99 -12.04
C LEU A 48 7.13 -18.32 -11.67
N THR A 49 6.97 -18.64 -10.39
CA THR A 49 6.55 -19.98 -9.95
C THR A 49 5.15 -20.38 -10.44
N PHE A 50 4.26 -19.42 -10.69
CA PHE A 50 2.85 -19.70 -11.00
C PHE A 50 2.50 -19.73 -12.50
N VAL A 51 3.08 -18.84 -13.32
CA VAL A 51 2.63 -18.68 -14.72
C VAL A 51 3.36 -19.62 -15.68
N TYR A 52 4.64 -19.91 -15.44
CA TYR A 52 5.42 -20.78 -16.33
C TYR A 52 5.18 -22.27 -16.11
N LYS A 53 4.81 -22.72 -14.89
CA LYS A 53 4.48 -24.14 -14.65
C LYS A 53 3.27 -24.63 -15.47
N LYS A 54 2.36 -23.74 -15.84
CA LYS A 54 1.21 -24.08 -16.71
C LYS A 54 1.57 -24.02 -18.20
N TRP A 55 2.47 -23.12 -18.61
CA TRP A 55 2.87 -22.91 -20.01
C TRP A 55 4.03 -23.81 -20.49
N VAL A 56 4.90 -24.26 -19.58
CA VAL A 56 6.12 -25.05 -19.93
C VAL A 56 5.93 -26.55 -19.73
N ARG A 57 4.74 -27.01 -19.33
CA ARG A 57 4.45 -28.44 -19.26
C ARG A 57 4.62 -29.16 -20.62
N ASP A 58 4.65 -28.42 -21.73
CA ASP A 58 4.88 -28.92 -23.09
C ASP A 58 6.31 -28.74 -23.65
N ARG A 59 7.26 -28.12 -22.93
CA ARG A 59 8.63 -27.95 -23.44
C ARG A 59 9.67 -28.32 -22.38
N ASN A 60 10.36 -29.41 -22.66
CA ASN A 60 11.37 -30.10 -21.85
C ASN A 60 12.65 -29.26 -21.67
N SER A 61 12.57 -28.10 -21.01
CA SER A 61 13.72 -27.25 -20.72
C SER A 61 13.71 -26.77 -19.28
N TYR A 62 14.85 -26.99 -18.64
CA TYR A 62 15.24 -26.50 -17.33
C TYR A 62 14.90 -25.00 -17.20
N ILE A 63 14.01 -24.65 -16.27
CA ILE A 63 13.63 -23.26 -16.01
C ILE A 63 14.54 -22.74 -14.88
N PRO A 64 15.37 -21.72 -15.09
CA PRO A 64 16.11 -21.10 -14.00
C PRO A 64 15.14 -20.43 -13.02
N THR A 65 15.45 -20.54 -11.74
CA THR A 65 14.70 -20.00 -10.61
C THR A 65 14.91 -18.50 -10.45
N GLU A 66 14.51 -17.69 -11.42
CA GLU A 66 14.65 -16.22 -11.36
C GLU A 66 13.41 -15.57 -12.03
N SER A 67 12.96 -14.40 -11.55
CA SER A 67 11.78 -13.60 -11.94
C SER A 67 11.53 -13.42 -13.44
N PRO A 68 10.30 -13.03 -13.84
CA PRO A 68 10.07 -12.61 -15.22
C PRO A 68 10.64 -11.20 -15.51
N TYR A 69 10.69 -10.28 -14.53
CA TYR A 69 11.22 -8.91 -14.73
C TYR A 69 12.12 -8.41 -13.58
N SER A 70 11.57 -7.93 -12.45
CA SER A 70 12.36 -7.10 -11.51
C SER A 70 13.05 -7.81 -10.36
N LEU A 71 12.64 -9.03 -9.97
CA LEU A 71 13.06 -9.69 -8.71
C LEU A 71 12.72 -8.90 -7.43
N PHE A 72 11.89 -7.87 -7.52
CA PHE A 72 11.62 -6.96 -6.42
C PHE A 72 10.20 -7.11 -5.89
N ARG A 73 10.05 -7.85 -4.79
CA ARG A 73 8.73 -8.08 -4.18
C ARG A 73 8.38 -6.92 -3.25
N VAL A 74 7.13 -6.48 -3.35
CA VAL A 74 6.55 -5.44 -2.50
C VAL A 74 5.25 -5.96 -1.92
N GLY A 75 5.08 -5.83 -0.61
CA GLY A 75 3.83 -6.09 0.10
C GLY A 75 3.29 -4.81 0.73
N ALA A 76 1.97 -4.69 0.78
CA ALA A 76 1.29 -3.60 1.46
C ALA A 76 0.11 -4.12 2.28
N SER A 77 -0.17 -3.46 3.40
CA SER A 77 -1.32 -3.74 4.26
C SER A 77 -1.98 -2.45 4.70
N LEU A 78 -3.31 -2.45 4.79
CA LEU A 78 -4.14 -1.33 5.21
C LEU A 78 -4.86 -1.73 6.49
N LEU A 79 -4.58 -1.03 7.59
CA LEU A 79 -5.29 -1.20 8.84
C LEU A 79 -6.55 -0.33 8.83
N LEU A 80 -7.71 -0.95 9.02
CA LEU A 80 -8.98 -0.24 9.09
C LEU A 80 -9.31 0.21 10.53
N ASN A 81 -10.11 1.27 10.65
CA ASN A 81 -10.63 1.74 11.93
C ASN A 81 -11.70 0.77 12.46
N THR A 82 -11.55 0.34 13.71
CA THR A 82 -12.43 -0.61 14.40
C THR A 82 -13.83 -0.04 14.71
N SER A 83 -14.01 1.28 14.64
CA SER A 83 -15.30 1.96 14.88
C SER A 83 -16.21 2.04 13.66
N ASN A 84 -15.88 1.36 12.55
CA ASN A 84 -16.75 1.34 11.38
C ASN A 84 -17.88 0.30 11.57
N PRO A 85 -19.17 0.69 11.51
CA PRO A 85 -20.30 -0.21 11.78
C PRO A 85 -20.45 -1.40 10.82
N THR A 86 -19.63 -1.49 9.77
CA THR A 86 -19.58 -2.62 8.83
C THR A 86 -18.42 -3.59 9.09
N ALA A 87 -17.56 -3.31 10.07
CA ALA A 87 -16.38 -4.11 10.39
C ALA A 87 -16.65 -5.04 11.60
N PRO A 88 -16.55 -6.38 11.46
CA PRO A 88 -16.47 -7.32 12.58
C PRO A 88 -15.46 -6.88 13.66
N SER A 89 -15.62 -7.32 14.92
CA SER A 89 -14.76 -6.97 16.06
C SER A 89 -13.30 -7.47 15.98
N THR A 90 -12.92 -8.12 14.89
CA THR A 90 -11.55 -8.51 14.54
C THR A 90 -10.91 -7.46 13.64
N THR A 91 -9.66 -7.09 13.91
CA THR A 91 -8.86 -6.15 13.11
C THR A 91 -8.96 -6.43 11.61
N HIS A 92 -9.60 -5.55 10.84
CA HIS A 92 -9.73 -5.72 9.39
C HIS A 92 -8.49 -5.16 8.69
N ILE A 93 -7.67 -6.07 8.17
CA ILE A 93 -6.54 -5.74 7.31
C ILE A 93 -6.93 -6.02 5.86
N ILE A 94 -6.62 -5.08 4.97
CA ILE A 94 -6.67 -5.30 3.52
C ILE A 94 -5.25 -5.33 3.00
N THR A 95 -4.90 -6.36 2.23
CA THR A 95 -3.53 -6.55 1.73
C THR A 95 -3.44 -6.38 0.23
N GLY A 96 -2.24 -6.07 -0.24
CA GLY A 96 -1.89 -5.99 -1.65
C GLY A 96 -0.43 -6.36 -1.87
N ALA A 97 -0.13 -6.81 -3.08
CA ALA A 97 1.22 -7.15 -3.52
C ALA A 97 1.44 -6.56 -4.92
N ASN A 98 2.68 -6.27 -5.31
CA ASN A 98 2.93 -5.78 -6.66
C ASN A 98 2.60 -6.86 -7.70
N VAL A 99 2.05 -6.40 -8.83
CA VAL A 99 1.71 -7.23 -9.99
C VAL A 99 2.40 -6.64 -11.21
N GLU A 100 3.35 -7.38 -11.75
CA GLU A 100 4.13 -6.96 -12.91
C GLU A 100 3.54 -7.42 -14.23
N ASN A 101 3.98 -6.78 -15.32
CA ASN A 101 3.54 -7.08 -16.67
C ASN A 101 4.69 -6.88 -17.65
N ALA A 102 4.64 -7.59 -18.79
CA ALA A 102 5.60 -7.41 -19.89
C ALA A 102 5.63 -5.96 -20.41
N ALA A 103 4.46 -5.32 -20.46
CA ALA A 103 4.35 -3.89 -20.67
C ALA A 103 4.51 -3.18 -19.31
N TYR A 104 5.75 -2.78 -19.00
CA TYR A 104 6.12 -2.29 -17.67
C TYR A 104 5.22 -1.18 -17.10
N PRO A 105 4.76 -0.19 -17.88
CA PRO A 105 3.87 0.87 -17.37
C PRO A 105 2.50 0.37 -16.85
N VAL A 106 2.07 -0.83 -17.25
CA VAL A 106 0.79 -1.43 -16.87
C VAL A 106 0.88 -2.12 -15.51
N GLY A 107 2.10 -2.32 -14.98
CA GLY A 107 2.33 -2.88 -13.65
C GLY A 107 1.69 -2.04 -12.54
N THR A 108 1.25 -2.73 -11.47
CA THR A 108 0.60 -2.08 -10.33
C THR A 108 1.37 -2.39 -9.05
N CYS A 109 1.67 -1.35 -8.27
CA CYS A 109 2.38 -1.46 -7.00
C CYS A 109 1.45 -2.03 -5.90
N ALA A 110 2.04 -2.60 -4.86
CA ALA A 110 1.31 -3.23 -3.77
C ALA A 110 0.30 -2.30 -3.08
N GLU A 111 0.70 -1.04 -2.86
CA GLU A 111 -0.11 -0.03 -2.20
C GLU A 111 -1.39 0.28 -3.01
N ARG A 112 -1.24 0.37 -4.35
CA ARG A 112 -2.37 0.60 -5.26
C ARG A 112 -3.29 -0.62 -5.34
N VAL A 113 -2.75 -1.84 -5.29
CA VAL A 113 -3.56 -3.07 -5.21
C VAL A 113 -4.37 -3.12 -3.91
N ALA A 114 -3.73 -2.86 -2.77
CA ALA A 114 -4.39 -2.87 -1.46
C ALA A 114 -5.48 -1.80 -1.39
N MET A 115 -5.16 -0.56 -1.78
CA MET A 115 -6.10 0.56 -1.73
C MET A 115 -7.24 0.39 -2.73
N GLY A 116 -6.95 -0.05 -3.96
CA GLY A 116 -7.98 -0.37 -4.94
C GLY A 116 -8.97 -1.42 -4.43
N THR A 117 -8.45 -2.48 -3.81
CA THR A 117 -9.26 -3.52 -3.15
C THR A 117 -10.15 -2.94 -2.06
N ALA A 118 -9.61 -2.05 -1.22
CA ALA A 118 -10.38 -1.40 -0.17
C ALA A 118 -11.50 -0.51 -0.71
N VAL A 119 -11.22 0.25 -1.77
CA VAL A 119 -12.20 1.15 -2.40
C VAL A 119 -13.37 0.38 -2.99
N ILE A 120 -13.11 -0.73 -3.70
CA ILE A 120 -14.18 -1.56 -4.25
C ILE A 120 -14.99 -2.29 -3.17
N ALA A 121 -14.36 -2.58 -2.03
CA ALA A 121 -15.03 -3.14 -0.85
C ALA A 121 -15.89 -2.09 -0.09
N GLY A 122 -15.92 -0.84 -0.56
CA GLY A 122 -16.76 0.22 0.00
C GLY A 122 -16.06 1.12 1.03
N HIS A 123 -14.78 0.89 1.33
CA HIS A 123 -14.03 1.76 2.23
C HIS A 123 -13.74 3.11 1.57
N ARG A 124 -13.77 4.19 2.36
CA ARG A 124 -13.60 5.58 1.93
C ARG A 124 -12.66 6.31 2.89
N ILE A 125 -12.41 7.59 2.61
CA ILE A 125 -11.59 8.44 3.48
C ILE A 125 -12.07 8.38 4.94
N GLY A 126 -11.11 8.26 5.86
CA GLY A 126 -11.39 8.07 7.29
C GLY A 126 -11.65 6.61 7.72
N ALA A 127 -11.75 5.65 6.79
CA ALA A 127 -11.83 4.23 7.13
C ALA A 127 -10.47 3.63 7.53
N PHE A 128 -9.37 4.28 7.16
CA PHE A 128 -8.01 3.76 7.33
C PHE A 128 -7.32 4.38 8.55
N LYS A 129 -6.75 3.52 9.38
CA LYS A 129 -5.96 3.88 10.55
C LYS A 129 -4.48 4.01 10.23
N ALA A 130 -3.93 3.09 9.45
CA ALA A 130 -2.51 3.07 9.06
C ALA A 130 -2.28 2.29 7.77
N VAL A 131 -1.15 2.54 7.12
CA VAL A 131 -0.65 1.77 5.97
C VAL A 131 0.70 1.17 6.30
N GLY A 132 0.92 -0.07 5.91
CA GLY A 132 2.21 -0.74 5.91
C GLY A 132 2.70 -0.95 4.49
N VAL A 133 4.01 -0.84 4.27
CA VAL A 133 4.70 -1.25 3.04
C VAL A 133 5.97 -1.98 3.41
N THR A 134 6.28 -3.07 2.71
CA THR A 134 7.53 -3.83 2.89
C THR A 134 8.12 -4.25 1.55
N THR A 135 9.43 -4.46 1.53
CA THR A 135 10.20 -4.87 0.35
C THR A 135 11.26 -5.90 0.72
N ASP A 136 12.07 -6.34 -0.24
CA ASP A 136 13.18 -7.28 -0.03
C ASP A 136 14.51 -6.60 0.37
N ILE A 137 14.56 -5.28 0.52
CA ILE A 137 15.80 -4.55 0.83
C ILE A 137 16.02 -4.37 2.34
N VAL A 138 17.30 -4.19 2.71
CA VAL A 138 17.74 -3.89 4.08
C VAL A 138 17.36 -2.46 4.48
N ASP A 139 17.37 -1.55 3.52
CA ASP A 139 16.97 -0.16 3.75
C ASP A 139 15.44 -0.01 3.69
N PHE A 140 14.93 1.17 4.02
CA PHE A 140 13.52 1.48 3.97
C PHE A 140 13.12 1.96 2.57
N CYS A 141 12.15 1.28 1.96
CA CYS A 141 11.60 1.71 0.69
C CYS A 141 10.38 2.60 0.91
N SER A 142 10.46 3.83 0.41
CA SER A 142 9.32 4.75 0.39
C SER A 142 8.34 4.41 -0.74
N PRO A 143 7.02 4.61 -0.55
CA PRO A 143 6.06 4.50 -1.64
C PRO A 143 6.46 5.39 -2.82
N CYS A 144 6.31 4.89 -4.04
CA CYS A 144 6.64 5.68 -5.23
C CYS A 144 5.66 6.85 -5.42
N GLY A 145 6.04 7.86 -6.21
CA GLY A 145 5.23 9.07 -6.39
C GLY A 145 3.78 8.80 -6.83
N MET A 146 3.56 7.82 -7.72
CA MET A 146 2.20 7.42 -8.14
C MET A 146 1.40 6.82 -6.98
N CYS A 147 2.04 5.99 -6.13
CA CYS A 147 1.38 5.43 -4.95
C CYS A 147 1.05 6.51 -3.94
N ARG A 148 1.96 7.47 -3.70
CA ARG A 148 1.70 8.59 -2.80
C ARG A 148 0.47 9.39 -3.24
N GLN A 149 0.39 9.72 -4.52
CA GLN A 149 -0.76 10.46 -5.05
C GLN A 149 -2.06 9.65 -5.00
N PHE A 150 -2.00 8.34 -5.30
CA PHE A 150 -3.16 7.46 -5.23
C PHE A 150 -3.68 7.28 -3.80
N LEU A 151 -2.77 7.08 -2.84
CA LEU A 151 -3.11 6.98 -1.43
C LEU A 151 -3.69 8.29 -0.89
N ARG A 152 -3.14 9.44 -1.30
CA ARG A 152 -3.62 10.77 -0.91
C ARG A 152 -5.10 10.99 -1.21
N GLU A 153 -5.64 10.39 -2.26
CA GLU A 153 -7.08 10.49 -2.58
C GLU A 153 -7.99 9.87 -1.50
N PHE A 154 -7.49 8.86 -0.79
CA PHE A 154 -8.30 8.04 0.14
C PHE A 154 -7.83 8.11 1.60
N LEU A 155 -6.67 8.72 1.87
CA LEU A 155 -6.11 8.86 3.20
C LEU A 155 -6.18 10.30 3.68
N LYS A 156 -6.26 10.47 5.01
CA LYS A 156 -6.06 11.77 5.63
C LYS A 156 -4.56 12.10 5.63
N LEU A 157 -4.21 13.39 5.69
CA LEU A 157 -2.82 13.81 5.72
C LEU A 157 -2.07 13.26 6.93
N GLU A 158 -2.77 13.06 8.04
CA GLU A 158 -2.23 12.57 9.30
C GLU A 158 -2.08 11.04 9.32
N THR A 159 -2.62 10.31 8.33
CA THR A 159 -2.56 8.85 8.31
C THR A 159 -1.09 8.38 8.27
N PRO A 160 -0.63 7.57 9.25
CA PRO A 160 0.73 7.06 9.29
C PRO A 160 0.96 5.95 8.25
N ILE A 161 2.12 6.01 7.63
CA ILE A 161 2.64 5.06 6.65
C ILE A 161 3.92 4.46 7.22
N PHE A 162 3.85 3.19 7.60
CA PHE A 162 4.96 2.39 8.10
C PHE A 162 5.68 1.72 6.94
N MET A 163 6.99 1.96 6.85
CA MET A 163 7.86 1.35 5.86
C MET A 163 8.74 0.33 6.58
N PHE A 164 8.48 -0.94 6.36
CA PHE A 164 9.22 -2.05 6.94
C PHE A 164 10.34 -2.47 6.00
N ASN A 165 11.54 -2.70 6.55
CA ASN A 165 12.62 -3.34 5.82
C ASN A 165 12.53 -4.87 5.93
N LYS A 166 13.38 -5.60 5.22
CA LYS A 166 13.36 -7.09 5.22
C LYS A 166 13.66 -7.74 6.58
N GLU A 167 14.25 -7.00 7.52
CA GLU A 167 14.64 -7.47 8.85
C GLU A 167 13.55 -7.21 9.92
N GLY A 168 12.44 -6.58 9.52
CA GLY A 168 11.38 -6.19 10.44
C GLY A 168 11.64 -4.89 11.20
N LYS A 169 12.68 -4.12 10.83
CA LYS A 169 12.78 -2.73 11.27
C LYS A 169 11.79 -1.88 10.50
N TRP A 170 11.35 -0.77 11.07
CA TRP A 170 10.45 0.17 10.39
C TRP A 170 10.73 1.63 10.69
N ILE A 171 10.42 2.48 9.72
CA ILE A 171 10.27 3.93 9.91
C ILE A 171 8.83 4.33 9.59
N VAL A 172 8.40 5.48 10.10
CA VAL A 172 7.02 5.97 9.93
C VAL A 172 7.01 7.41 9.47
N ARG A 173 6.19 7.73 8.46
CA ARG A 173 5.89 9.09 8.04
C ARG A 173 4.40 9.22 7.82
N THR A 174 3.85 10.40 8.00
CA THR A 174 2.46 10.70 7.65
C THR A 174 2.30 10.88 6.14
N MET A 175 1.07 10.76 5.63
CA MET A 175 0.78 11.01 4.22
C MET A 175 1.17 12.44 3.80
N GLY A 176 0.98 13.43 4.68
CA GLY A 176 1.38 14.82 4.43
C GLY A 176 2.88 15.03 4.35
N GLU A 177 3.67 14.30 5.16
CA GLU A 177 5.14 14.34 5.09
C GLU A 177 5.67 13.68 3.81
N LEU A 178 5.01 12.61 3.34
CA LEU A 178 5.42 11.90 2.13
C LEU A 178 5.03 12.65 0.85
N LEU A 179 3.96 13.45 0.87
CA LEU A 179 3.51 14.24 -0.27
C LEU A 179 3.09 15.65 0.18
N PRO A 180 4.06 16.52 0.49
CA PRO A 180 3.79 17.88 0.94
C PRO A 180 3.14 18.71 -0.17
N LEU A 181 2.25 19.63 0.22
CA LEU A 181 1.50 20.49 -0.72
C LEU A 181 0.77 19.69 -1.81
N SER A 182 0.24 18.53 -1.42
CA SER A 182 -0.35 17.58 -2.36
C SER A 182 -1.64 18.08 -2.98
N PHE A 183 -1.81 17.75 -4.26
CA PHE A 183 -3.10 17.88 -4.94
C PHE A 183 -4.06 16.77 -4.47
N GLY A 184 -5.35 17.09 -4.33
CA GLY A 184 -6.42 16.11 -4.06
C GLY A 184 -7.75 16.76 -3.71
N PRO A 185 -8.64 16.05 -2.98
CA PRO A 185 -10.06 16.41 -2.88
C PRO A 185 -10.34 17.80 -2.30
N ASP A 186 -9.46 18.28 -1.42
CA ASP A 186 -9.51 19.56 -0.72
C ASP A 186 -9.13 20.77 -1.57
N VAL A 187 -8.36 20.57 -2.65
CA VAL A 187 -7.95 21.65 -3.57
C VAL A 187 -8.76 21.67 -4.88
N LEU A 188 -9.56 20.64 -5.12
CA LEU A 188 -10.47 20.59 -6.26
C LEU A 188 -11.70 21.48 -5.99
N PRO A 189 -12.06 22.40 -6.90
CA PRO A 189 -13.29 23.16 -6.76
C PRO A 189 -14.52 22.22 -6.75
N PRO A 190 -15.62 22.61 -6.08
CA PRO A 190 -16.88 21.88 -6.16
C PRO A 190 -17.26 21.59 -7.62
N ARG A 191 -17.81 20.40 -7.88
CA ARG A 191 -18.18 19.97 -9.24
C ARG A 191 -19.12 20.95 -9.92
N GLU A 192 -20.00 21.57 -9.14
CA GLU A 192 -20.96 22.57 -9.57
C GLU A 192 -20.28 23.83 -10.10
N GLU A 193 -19.15 24.24 -9.51
CA GLU A 193 -18.37 25.39 -9.94
C GLU A 193 -17.58 25.08 -11.22
N LEU A 194 -16.97 23.90 -11.28
CA LEU A 194 -16.27 23.42 -12.48
C LEU A 194 -17.21 23.34 -13.69
N ARG A 195 -18.45 22.88 -13.47
CA ARG A 195 -19.46 22.76 -14.53
C ARG A 195 -19.97 24.11 -15.01
N LYS A 196 -20.22 25.07 -14.09
CA LYS A 196 -20.61 26.44 -14.46
C LYS A 196 -19.53 27.16 -15.27
N GLY A 197 -18.25 26.95 -14.94
CA GLY A 197 -17.13 27.49 -15.72
C GLY A 197 -17.14 26.99 -17.17
N GLN A 198 -17.38 25.70 -17.39
CA GLN A 198 -17.45 25.10 -18.71
C GLN A 198 -18.66 25.58 -19.54
N GLU A 199 -19.82 25.77 -18.92
CA GLU A 199 -21.01 26.32 -19.59
C GLU A 199 -20.81 27.80 -19.96
N GLY A 200 -20.19 28.59 -19.07
CA GLY A 200 -19.86 29.99 -19.31
C GLY A 200 -18.81 30.22 -20.39
N ASP A 201 -17.77 29.38 -20.45
CA ASP A 201 -16.75 29.44 -21.51
C ASP A 201 -17.33 29.05 -22.87
N LYS A 202 -18.20 28.03 -22.92
CA LYS A 202 -18.94 27.66 -24.13
C LYS A 202 -19.82 28.80 -24.64
N ALA A 203 -20.49 29.53 -23.75
CA ALA A 203 -21.35 30.67 -24.09
C ALA A 203 -20.56 31.90 -24.58
N LYS A 204 -19.27 32.02 -24.25
CA LYS A 204 -18.39 33.10 -24.74
C LYS A 204 -17.67 32.74 -26.05
N SER A 205 -17.60 31.46 -26.38
CA SER A 205 -16.99 30.94 -27.61
C SER A 205 -17.99 30.69 -28.76
N ALA A 206 -19.27 30.93 -28.53
CA ALA A 206 -20.36 30.81 -29.51
C ALA A 206 -20.84 32.21 -29.94
#